data_AF-A0A4Y9YKU6-F1
#
_entry.id   AF-A0A4Y9YKU6-F1
#
_cell.length_a   1.000
_cell.length_b   1.000
_cell.length_c   1.000
_cell.angle_alpha   90.00
_cell.angle_beta   90.00
_cell.angle_gamma   90.00
#
_symmetry.space_group_name_H-M   'P 1'
#
loop_
_entity.id
_entity.type
_entity.pdbx_description
1 polymer ?
#
loop_
_entity_poly.entity_id
_entity_poly.type
_entity_poly.pdbx_seq_one_letter_code
_entity_poly.pdbx_strand_id
1 'polypeptide(L)'
;MAMCIFLVAARTKAMMKNSVSKVNDIGAYMDSFQLPELFEEQAVTTPKSRICKSSTIALAIFCFLCTCINIGIWLSSRVERGPKYRSPHMFESPSPYLGLDELEYDSHLEAGQAFSNYPFLLTQISEIEPRRVFPVDPKQGLTVVGTISPDIRRFVARPGISTVAQFRTTDYGYENCTLLFSVPEAASTTEQTSINIYSLSTTARLGASKLSWSTRPQRELVAGIWLATNTTEVVHSWRCKWGQYQTFEFAYSGSGPGLAFWQNPKVEKQGAWFFVLRFHWHRLTFEVRGRKWGVGVALYLSPAAGLSRSEE
;
A
#
# COMPACT_ATOMS: atom_id res chain seq x y z
N MET A 1 30.35 33.19 -7.75
CA MET A 1 29.30 33.46 -6.73
C MET A 1 29.84 33.46 -5.29
N ALA A 2 30.94 32.77 -4.96
CA ALA A 2 31.51 32.79 -3.61
C ALA A 2 32.13 34.14 -3.20
N MET A 3 32.80 34.88 -4.09
CA MET A 3 33.55 36.09 -3.67
C MET A 3 32.70 37.30 -3.25
N CYS A 4 31.51 37.53 -3.84
CA CYS A 4 30.70 38.70 -3.49
C CYS A 4 29.92 38.53 -2.17
N ILE A 5 29.63 37.29 -1.75
CA ILE A 5 28.94 37.02 -0.48
C ILE A 5 29.89 37.22 0.71
N PHE A 6 31.19 36.93 0.55
CA PHE A 6 32.19 37.12 1.61
C PHE A 6 32.41 38.60 1.98
N LEU A 7 32.34 39.52 1.02
CA LEU A 7 32.59 40.95 1.28
C LEU A 7 31.46 41.65 2.05
N VAL A 8 30.22 41.17 1.95
CA VAL A 8 29.09 41.72 2.73
C VAL A 8 29.00 41.06 4.11
N ALA A 9 29.33 39.78 4.24
CA ALA A 9 29.33 39.06 5.52
C ALA A 9 30.46 39.50 6.48
N ALA A 10 31.60 39.97 5.94
CA ALA A 10 32.69 40.49 6.76
C ALA A 10 32.33 41.82 7.48
N ARG A 11 31.39 42.59 6.94
CA ARG A 11 31.02 43.90 7.50
C ARG A 11 29.91 43.83 8.56
N THR A 12 29.09 42.79 8.58
CA THR A 12 27.99 42.63 9.55
C THR A 12 28.39 41.85 10.81
N LYS A 13 29.47 41.06 10.78
CA LYS A 13 30.01 40.38 11.96
C LYS A 13 30.65 41.32 13.00
N ALA A 14 30.91 42.57 12.65
CA ALA A 14 31.51 43.57 13.54
C ALA A 14 30.50 44.31 14.45
N MET A 15 29.18 44.09 14.31
CA MET A 15 28.14 44.84 15.04
C MET A 15 27.18 44.00 15.91
N MET A 16 27.46 42.71 16.13
CA MET A 16 26.61 41.81 16.95
C MET A 16 27.42 40.99 17.97
N LYS A 17 28.34 41.64 18.68
CA LYS A 17 28.92 41.09 19.92
C LYS A 17 28.73 42.13 21.03
N ASN A 18 27.53 42.21 21.58
CA ASN A 18 27.25 42.70 22.93
C ASN A 18 25.76 42.54 23.21
N SER A 19 25.37 41.37 23.72
CA SER A 19 24.20 41.15 24.58
C SER A 19 23.83 39.66 24.58
N VAL A 20 24.47 38.87 25.43
CA VAL A 20 23.80 37.70 26.03
C VAL A 20 24.21 37.65 27.50
N SER A 21 23.21 37.90 28.33
CA SER A 21 23.25 37.78 29.78
C SER A 21 23.11 36.32 30.21
N LYS A 22 23.96 35.92 31.16
CA LYS A 22 23.79 34.93 32.22
C LYS A 22 22.64 33.91 32.10
N VAL A 23 23.00 32.63 31.98
CA VAL A 23 22.35 31.51 32.70
C VAL A 23 23.45 30.56 33.20
N ASN A 24 23.36 30.26 34.49
CA ASN A 24 24.26 29.51 35.38
C ASN A 24 24.55 28.06 34.92
N ASP A 25 25.83 27.68 34.87
CA ASP A 25 26.58 26.80 35.82
C ASP A 25 26.15 25.33 35.92
N ILE A 26 26.86 24.47 35.17
CA ILE A 26 27.49 23.18 35.56
C ILE A 26 28.60 23.00 34.49
N GLY A 27 29.90 22.82 34.72
CA GLY A 27 30.70 22.37 35.85
C GLY A 27 31.94 21.70 35.23
N ALA A 28 33.09 22.36 35.38
CA ALA A 28 34.46 21.85 35.31
C ALA A 28 34.95 21.06 34.07
N TYR A 29 35.86 21.66 33.26
CA TYR A 29 37.19 21.09 32.99
C TYR A 29 38.06 22.02 32.13
N MET A 30 39.33 22.21 32.56
CA MET A 30 40.53 22.57 31.78
C MET A 30 40.57 23.93 31.07
N ASP A 31 41.72 24.54 30.86
CA ASP A 31 43.04 24.57 31.51
C ASP A 31 43.72 25.77 30.84
N SER A 32 44.69 26.35 31.51
CA SER A 32 45.52 27.49 31.10
C SER A 32 45.66 27.76 29.58
N PHE A 33 45.23 28.94 29.12
CA PHE A 33 45.73 29.52 27.86
C PHE A 33 46.18 30.96 28.11
N GLN A 34 47.50 31.15 28.07
CA GLN A 34 48.17 32.44 28.20
C GLN A 34 47.83 33.33 26.99
N LEU A 35 47.42 34.57 27.28
CA LEU A 35 47.25 35.66 26.31
C LEU A 35 48.63 36.23 25.95
N PRO A 36 49.02 36.29 24.67
CA PRO A 36 50.11 37.15 24.24
C PRO A 36 49.60 38.57 23.97
N GLU A 37 50.33 39.49 24.61
CA GLU A 37 50.58 40.90 24.36
C GLU A 37 50.00 41.56 23.10
N LEU A 38 49.30 42.67 23.35
CA LEU A 38 49.50 43.99 22.72
C LEU A 38 49.99 43.98 21.26
N PHE A 39 49.04 43.89 20.32
CA PHE A 39 49.25 44.46 18.99
C PHE A 39 48.79 45.91 18.98
N GLU A 40 49.79 46.78 18.97
CA GLU A 40 49.74 48.22 18.78
C GLU A 40 49.01 48.56 17.47
N GLU A 41 47.83 49.19 17.60
CA GLU A 41 47.00 49.63 16.49
C GLU A 41 47.67 50.82 15.79
N GLN A 42 48.56 50.52 14.84
CA GLN A 42 49.10 51.55 13.95
C GLN A 42 47.97 52.14 13.10
N ALA A 43 47.69 53.41 13.34
CA ALA A 43 46.77 54.22 12.57
C ALA A 43 47.23 54.33 11.11
N VAL A 44 46.81 53.39 10.27
CA VAL A 44 46.97 53.47 8.81
C VAL A 44 46.05 54.58 8.32
N THR A 45 46.63 55.74 8.04
CA THR A 45 45.97 56.84 7.34
C THR A 45 45.57 56.36 5.95
N THR A 46 44.31 55.96 5.81
CA THR A 46 43.77 55.54 4.52
C THR A 46 43.77 56.74 3.57
N PRO A 47 44.38 56.62 2.37
CA PRO A 47 44.39 57.70 1.40
C PRO A 47 42.95 58.00 1.01
N LYS A 48 42.60 59.29 1.09
CA LYS A 48 41.30 59.87 0.72
C LYS A 48 41.10 59.72 -0.79
N SER A 49 40.83 58.50 -1.24
CA SER A 49 40.63 58.19 -2.64
C SER A 49 39.36 58.91 -3.10
N ARG A 50 39.51 59.80 -4.08
CA ARG A 50 38.39 60.41 -4.80
C ARG A 50 37.71 59.30 -5.61
N ILE A 51 36.91 58.50 -4.92
CA ILE A 51 36.06 57.49 -5.53
C ILE A 51 35.06 58.25 -6.41
N CYS A 52 35.23 58.09 -7.71
CA CYS A 52 34.41 58.72 -8.72
C CYS A 52 32.97 58.21 -8.56
N LYS A 53 32.04 59.10 -8.16
CA LYS A 53 30.63 58.79 -7.84
C LYS A 53 29.89 58.03 -8.97
N SER A 54 30.41 58.07 -10.19
CA SER A 54 29.88 57.32 -11.34
C SER A 54 30.11 55.80 -11.21
N SER A 55 31.26 55.38 -10.67
CA SER A 55 31.61 53.95 -10.51
C SER A 55 30.73 53.24 -9.48
N THR A 56 30.34 53.96 -8.41
CA THR A 56 29.46 53.41 -7.36
C THR A 56 28.03 53.15 -7.85
N ILE A 57 27.53 53.98 -8.76
CA ILE A 57 26.17 53.81 -9.33
C ILE A 57 26.13 52.60 -10.27
N ALA A 58 27.14 52.44 -11.13
CA ALA A 58 27.23 51.29 -12.04
C ALA A 58 27.29 49.96 -11.28
N LEU A 59 28.05 49.91 -10.18
CA LEU A 59 28.13 48.72 -9.32
C LEU A 59 26.77 48.39 -8.67
N ALA A 60 26.05 49.40 -8.18
CA ALA A 60 24.74 49.21 -7.56
C ALA A 60 23.70 48.65 -8.55
N ILE A 61 23.67 49.16 -9.78
CA ILE A 61 22.79 48.66 -10.85
C ILE A 61 23.13 47.21 -11.21
N PHE A 62 24.42 46.89 -11.34
CA PHE A 62 24.87 45.53 -11.63
C PHE A 62 24.46 44.56 -10.52
N CYS A 63 24.67 44.93 -9.25
CA CYS A 63 24.23 44.13 -8.11
C CYS A 63 22.70 43.91 -8.11
N PHE A 64 21.91 44.95 -8.39
CA PHE A 64 20.46 44.84 -8.46
C PHE A 64 20.01 43.88 -9.56
N LEU A 65 20.57 43.98 -10.76
CA LEU A 65 20.28 43.07 -11.88
C LEU A 65 20.64 41.62 -11.54
N CYS A 66 21.80 41.38 -10.94
CA CYS A 66 22.17 40.04 -10.49
C CYS A 66 21.19 39.49 -9.44
N THR A 67 20.74 40.31 -8.50
CA THR A 67 19.74 39.88 -7.51
C THR A 67 18.40 39.53 -8.18
N CYS A 68 17.92 40.34 -9.12
CA CYS A 68 16.71 40.06 -9.88
C CYS A 68 16.81 38.76 -10.69
N ILE A 69 17.94 38.51 -11.36
CA ILE A 69 18.17 37.28 -12.11
C ILE A 69 18.15 36.06 -11.19
N ASN A 70 18.81 36.13 -10.03
CA ASN A 70 18.81 35.03 -9.06
C ASN A 70 17.41 34.74 -8.50
N ILE A 71 16.62 35.77 -8.22
CA ILE A 71 15.22 35.63 -7.80
C ILE A 71 14.39 34.99 -8.91
N GLY A 72 14.58 35.41 -10.16
CA GLY A 72 13.90 34.83 -11.32
C GLY A 72 14.22 33.33 -11.50
N ILE A 73 15.49 32.96 -11.39
CA ILE A 73 15.93 31.55 -11.44
C ILE A 73 15.28 30.76 -10.30
N TRP A 74 15.34 31.28 -9.07
CA TRP A 74 14.74 30.62 -7.90
C TRP A 74 13.22 30.44 -8.05
N LEU A 75 12.49 31.45 -8.52
CA LEU A 75 11.06 31.34 -8.77
C LEU A 75 10.75 30.36 -9.89
N SER A 76 11.53 30.34 -10.97
CA SER A 76 11.36 29.38 -12.06
C SER A 76 11.61 27.94 -11.64
N SER A 77 12.61 27.69 -10.77
CA SER A 77 12.87 26.36 -10.19
C SER A 77 11.76 25.89 -9.24
N ARG A 78 10.97 26.81 -8.66
CA ARG A 78 9.77 26.44 -7.89
C ARG A 78 8.57 26.06 -8.77
N VAL A 79 8.59 26.45 -10.05
CA VAL A 79 7.58 26.09 -11.06
C VAL A 79 7.90 24.75 -11.72
N GLU A 80 9.10 24.18 -11.49
CA GLU A 80 9.30 22.75 -11.69
C GLU A 80 8.34 22.03 -10.75
N ARG A 81 7.24 21.56 -11.35
CA ARG A 81 6.19 20.77 -10.72
C ARG A 81 6.92 19.72 -9.90
N GLY A 82 6.85 19.84 -8.57
CA GLY A 82 7.46 18.88 -7.66
C GLY A 82 7.17 17.47 -8.16
N PRO A 83 8.12 16.52 -8.03
CA PRO A 83 8.04 15.21 -8.66
C PRO A 83 6.63 14.69 -8.48
N LYS A 84 5.91 14.50 -9.60
CA LYS A 84 4.51 14.02 -9.55
C LYS A 84 4.53 12.83 -8.62
N TYR A 85 3.98 12.99 -7.42
CA TYR A 85 4.01 11.97 -6.40
C TYR A 85 3.24 10.79 -6.97
N ARG A 86 3.97 9.83 -7.53
CA ARG A 86 3.40 8.56 -7.93
C ARG A 86 3.14 7.86 -6.63
N SER A 87 1.85 7.62 -6.35
CA SER A 87 1.44 6.85 -5.20
C SER A 87 2.29 5.58 -5.15
N PRO A 88 2.95 5.25 -4.02
CA PRO A 88 3.75 4.04 -3.86
C PRO A 88 2.99 2.77 -4.26
N HIS A 89 1.66 2.81 -4.21
CA HIS A 89 0.75 1.75 -4.62
C HIS A 89 0.66 1.52 -6.15
N MET A 90 1.34 2.33 -6.95
CA MET A 90 1.40 2.18 -8.42
C MET A 90 2.48 1.18 -8.84
N PHE A 91 3.45 0.89 -7.98
CA PHE A 91 4.51 -0.07 -8.27
C PHE A 91 4.16 -1.45 -7.73
N GLU A 92 4.53 -2.48 -8.50
CA GLU A 92 4.51 -3.85 -8.03
C GLU A 92 5.45 -3.96 -6.82
N SER A 93 4.95 -4.53 -5.71
CA SER A 93 5.81 -4.72 -4.55
C SER A 93 6.85 -5.79 -4.89
N PRO A 94 8.14 -5.56 -4.59
CA PRO A 94 9.13 -6.60 -4.78
C PRO A 94 8.77 -7.82 -3.92
N SER A 95 9.06 -9.00 -4.45
CA SER A 95 8.90 -10.25 -3.70
C SER A 95 9.80 -10.23 -2.46
N PRO A 96 9.28 -10.48 -1.25
CA PRO A 96 10.13 -10.70 -0.08
C PRO A 96 10.86 -12.04 -0.16
N TYR A 97 10.47 -12.89 -1.11
CA TYR A 97 10.93 -14.25 -1.29
C TYR A 97 12.11 -14.32 -2.27
N LEU A 98 13.19 -13.60 -1.98
CA LEU A 98 14.39 -13.61 -2.83
C LEU A 98 15.09 -14.98 -2.75
N GLY A 99 15.30 -15.61 -3.91
CA GLY A 99 16.01 -16.89 -4.02
C GLY A 99 15.17 -18.14 -3.70
N LEU A 100 13.89 -18.01 -3.35
CA LEU A 100 13.02 -19.19 -3.16
C LEU A 100 12.73 -19.91 -4.49
N ASP A 101 12.84 -19.21 -5.62
CA ASP A 101 12.77 -19.77 -6.98
C ASP A 101 13.91 -20.77 -7.28
N GLU A 102 15.03 -20.65 -6.57
CA GLU A 102 16.23 -21.47 -6.77
C GLU A 102 16.24 -22.74 -5.90
N LEU A 103 15.37 -22.80 -4.89
CA LEU A 103 15.28 -23.95 -3.99
C LEU A 103 14.53 -25.09 -4.69
N GLU A 104 15.13 -26.28 -4.68
CA GLU A 104 14.47 -27.50 -5.12
C GLU A 104 13.53 -27.98 -4.00
N TYR A 105 12.21 -27.88 -4.23
CA TYR A 105 11.20 -28.35 -3.28
C TYR A 105 10.81 -29.79 -3.60
N ASP A 106 10.72 -30.62 -2.56
CA ASP A 106 10.04 -31.90 -2.69
C ASP A 106 8.52 -31.68 -2.75
N SER A 107 8.01 -31.74 -3.98
CA SER A 107 6.60 -31.60 -4.28
C SER A 107 5.69 -32.59 -3.55
N HIS A 108 6.20 -33.76 -3.14
CA HIS A 108 5.41 -34.76 -2.43
C HIS A 108 5.16 -34.39 -0.97
N LEU A 109 6.09 -33.65 -0.34
CA LEU A 109 5.96 -33.23 1.06
C LEU A 109 5.00 -32.05 1.22
N GLU A 110 4.82 -31.25 0.18
CA GLU A 110 3.98 -30.04 0.22
C GLU A 110 2.64 -30.21 -0.50
N ALA A 111 2.43 -31.33 -1.19
CA ALA A 111 1.15 -31.66 -1.81
C ALA A 111 0.04 -31.73 -0.74
N GLY A 112 -0.97 -30.89 -0.90
CA GLY A 112 -2.13 -30.84 0.00
C GLY A 112 -2.07 -29.76 1.08
N GLN A 113 -0.97 -29.00 1.19
CA GLN A 113 -0.99 -27.79 2.01
C GLN A 113 -1.84 -26.71 1.33
N ALA A 114 -2.76 -26.14 2.08
CA ALA A 114 -3.61 -25.05 1.66
C ALA A 114 -3.66 -24.01 2.77
N PHE A 115 -3.69 -22.73 2.42
CA PHE A 115 -3.96 -21.66 3.37
C PHE A 115 -5.20 -20.88 2.94
N SER A 116 -5.91 -20.39 3.95
CA SER A 116 -7.06 -19.52 3.77
C SER A 116 -6.59 -18.08 3.75
N ASN A 117 -6.89 -17.37 2.66
CA ASN A 117 -6.57 -15.97 2.51
C ASN A 117 -7.87 -15.15 2.50
N TYR A 118 -7.99 -14.24 3.46
CA TYR A 118 -9.17 -13.40 3.62
C TYR A 118 -8.96 -12.05 2.92
N PRO A 119 -10.04 -11.40 2.45
CA PRO A 119 -9.91 -10.15 1.71
C PRO A 119 -9.43 -9.04 2.65
N PHE A 120 -8.31 -8.41 2.32
CA PHE A 120 -7.80 -7.26 3.07
C PHE A 120 -8.67 -6.01 2.90
N LEU A 121 -9.51 -5.99 1.86
CA LEU A 121 -10.54 -4.97 1.64
C LEU A 121 -11.88 -5.67 1.47
N LEU A 122 -12.82 -5.33 2.33
CA LEU A 122 -14.22 -5.74 2.20
C LEU A 122 -15.10 -4.51 2.47
N THR A 123 -15.79 -4.01 1.44
CA THR A 123 -16.62 -2.80 1.53
C THR A 123 -17.87 -2.92 0.69
N GLN A 124 -18.89 -2.11 0.99
CA GLN A 124 -20.13 -2.07 0.24
C GLN A 124 -20.06 -1.02 -0.87
N ILE A 125 -20.86 -1.22 -1.91
CA ILE A 125 -21.18 -0.24 -2.94
C ILE A 125 -22.69 -0.26 -3.16
N SER A 126 -23.28 0.90 -3.47
CA SER A 126 -24.72 1.02 -3.68
C SER A 126 -25.03 1.47 -5.11
N GLU A 127 -25.83 0.67 -5.81
CA GLU A 127 -26.37 1.04 -7.13
C GLU A 127 -27.37 2.18 -7.04
N ILE A 128 -28.16 2.22 -5.96
CA ILE A 128 -29.18 3.25 -5.71
C ILE A 128 -28.52 4.60 -5.40
N GLU A 129 -27.36 4.59 -4.73
CA GLU A 129 -26.61 5.79 -4.38
C GLU A 129 -25.21 5.76 -5.02
N PRO A 130 -25.08 6.01 -6.35
CA PRO A 130 -23.87 5.67 -7.08
C PRO A 130 -22.57 6.34 -6.59
N ARG A 131 -22.71 7.52 -5.99
CA ARG A 131 -21.59 8.34 -5.49
C ARG A 131 -21.30 8.12 -4.00
N ARG A 132 -22.11 7.31 -3.31
CA ARG A 132 -21.89 7.03 -1.88
C ARG A 132 -20.66 6.14 -1.71
N VAL A 133 -19.78 6.60 -0.83
CA VAL A 133 -18.66 5.82 -0.31
C VAL A 133 -19.04 5.33 1.08
N PHE A 134 -18.88 4.03 1.33
CA PHE A 134 -19.15 3.44 2.64
C PHE A 134 -17.98 3.70 3.59
N PRO A 135 -18.23 3.86 4.91
CA PRO A 135 -17.17 4.11 5.87
C PRO A 135 -16.19 2.94 5.92
N VAL A 136 -14.90 3.28 5.97
CA VAL A 136 -13.81 2.33 6.20
C VAL A 136 -13.82 1.96 7.68
N ASP A 137 -13.66 0.67 7.99
CA ASP A 137 -13.56 0.14 9.36
C ASP A 137 -14.73 0.59 10.28
N PRO A 138 -15.99 0.21 10.02
CA PRO A 138 -17.13 0.65 10.83
C PRO A 138 -17.08 0.23 12.31
N LYS A 139 -16.21 -0.71 12.68
CA LYS A 139 -15.95 -1.13 14.07
C LYS A 139 -14.67 -0.53 14.65
N GLN A 140 -14.05 0.43 13.98
CA GLN A 140 -12.91 1.16 14.52
C GLN A 140 -13.32 1.89 15.80
N GLY A 141 -12.50 1.78 16.83
CA GLY A 141 -12.79 2.38 18.14
C GLY A 141 -11.52 2.86 18.83
N LEU A 142 -11.67 3.89 19.66
CA LEU A 142 -10.61 4.36 20.54
C LEU A 142 -10.52 3.44 21.77
N THR A 143 -9.33 2.94 22.03
CA THR A 143 -8.99 2.17 23.23
C THR A 143 -7.97 2.95 24.07
N VAL A 144 -7.66 2.45 25.28
CA VAL A 144 -6.66 3.08 26.16
C VAL A 144 -5.28 3.19 25.50
N VAL A 145 -4.95 2.28 24.58
CA VAL A 145 -3.67 2.25 23.85
C VAL A 145 -3.72 2.95 22.48
N GLY A 146 -4.86 3.54 22.12
CA GLY A 146 -5.08 4.22 20.84
C GLY A 146 -6.19 3.60 20.01
N THR A 147 -6.29 4.01 18.74
CA THR A 147 -7.35 3.58 17.83
C THR A 147 -7.07 2.19 17.27
N ILE A 148 -7.99 1.25 17.47
CA ILE A 148 -7.89 -0.11 16.94
C ILE A 148 -8.94 -0.30 15.85
N SER A 149 -8.53 -0.85 14.70
CA SER A 149 -9.41 -1.31 13.63
C SER A 149 -9.47 -2.83 13.65
N PRO A 150 -10.55 -3.44 14.19
CA PRO A 150 -10.70 -4.89 14.18
C PRO A 150 -10.74 -5.43 12.75
N ASP A 151 -10.20 -6.64 12.54
CA ASP A 151 -10.23 -7.30 11.23
C ASP A 151 -11.59 -7.93 10.89
N ILE A 152 -12.62 -7.63 11.70
CA ILE A 152 -13.98 -8.11 11.47
C ILE A 152 -14.64 -7.18 10.46
N ARG A 153 -15.07 -7.73 9.33
CA ARG A 153 -15.61 -6.97 8.21
C ARG A 153 -17.07 -7.28 7.98
N ARG A 154 -17.86 -6.27 7.61
CA ARG A 154 -19.29 -6.48 7.30
C ARG A 154 -19.42 -6.96 5.86
N PHE A 155 -20.12 -8.07 5.67
CA PHE A 155 -20.57 -8.54 4.36
C PHE A 155 -22.05 -8.21 4.21
N VAL A 156 -22.43 -7.60 3.09
CA VAL A 156 -23.82 -7.25 2.77
C VAL A 156 -24.08 -7.45 1.27
N ALA A 157 -25.06 -8.27 0.93
CA ALA A 157 -25.58 -8.42 -0.42
C ALA A 157 -27.11 -8.38 -0.36
N ARG A 158 -27.70 -7.26 -0.76
CA ARG A 158 -29.17 -7.05 -0.74
C ARG A 158 -29.57 -6.22 -1.96
N PRO A 159 -30.88 -6.06 -2.27
CA PRO A 159 -31.31 -5.25 -3.42
C PRO A 159 -30.63 -3.86 -3.43
N GLY A 160 -29.89 -3.57 -4.50
CA GLY A 160 -29.18 -2.30 -4.70
C GLY A 160 -27.90 -2.10 -3.88
N ILE A 161 -27.43 -3.09 -3.11
CA ILE A 161 -26.14 -3.04 -2.40
C ILE A 161 -25.36 -4.33 -2.64
N SER A 162 -24.15 -4.18 -3.19
CA SER A 162 -23.19 -5.25 -3.38
C SER A 162 -22.03 -5.10 -2.39
N THR A 163 -21.33 -6.20 -2.11
CA THR A 163 -20.04 -6.17 -1.38
C THR A 163 -18.90 -6.40 -2.35
N VAL A 164 -17.89 -5.54 -2.31
CA VAL A 164 -16.62 -5.70 -3.03
C VAL A 164 -15.58 -6.27 -2.07
N ALA A 165 -14.98 -7.39 -2.46
CA ALA A 165 -13.87 -8.02 -1.78
C ALA A 165 -12.62 -7.92 -2.65
N GLN A 166 -11.53 -7.39 -2.12
CA GLN A 166 -10.22 -7.45 -2.77
C GLN A 166 -9.26 -8.27 -1.91
N PHE A 167 -8.62 -9.20 -2.59
CA PHE A 167 -7.65 -10.12 -2.07
C PHE A 167 -6.29 -9.82 -2.69
N ARG A 168 -5.23 -10.21 -2.00
CA ARG A 168 -3.87 -10.19 -2.53
C ARG A 168 -3.34 -11.59 -2.43
N THR A 169 -2.84 -12.15 -3.53
CA THR A 169 -2.15 -13.44 -3.48
C THR A 169 -0.89 -13.30 -2.65
N THR A 170 -0.91 -13.93 -1.48
CA THR A 170 0.25 -14.09 -0.60
C THR A 170 0.89 -15.44 -0.90
N ASP A 171 2.14 -15.59 -0.50
CA ASP A 171 2.89 -16.85 -0.53
C ASP A 171 3.34 -17.32 -1.93
N TYR A 172 4.66 -17.33 -2.09
CA TYR A 172 5.32 -17.78 -3.31
C TYR A 172 5.12 -19.29 -3.49
N GLY A 173 4.90 -19.75 -4.73
CA GLY A 173 4.70 -21.16 -5.05
C GLY A 173 3.26 -21.67 -4.94
N TYR A 174 2.33 -20.86 -4.42
CA TYR A 174 0.91 -21.18 -4.34
C TYR A 174 0.13 -20.40 -5.42
N GLU A 175 0.25 -20.86 -6.67
CA GLU A 175 -0.26 -20.11 -7.83
C GLU A 175 -1.60 -20.65 -8.39
N ASN A 176 -2.32 -21.46 -7.62
CA ASN A 176 -3.67 -21.90 -7.98
C ASN A 176 -4.66 -21.41 -6.93
N CYS A 177 -5.37 -20.33 -7.26
CA CYS A 177 -6.35 -19.69 -6.41
C CYS A 177 -7.73 -20.31 -6.64
N THR A 178 -8.46 -20.54 -5.56
CA THR A 178 -9.85 -20.98 -5.58
C THR A 178 -10.67 -20.07 -4.68
N LEU A 179 -11.66 -19.38 -5.25
CA LEU A 179 -12.63 -18.60 -4.50
C LEU A 179 -13.66 -19.52 -3.88
N LEU A 180 -13.78 -19.42 -2.56
CA LEU A 180 -14.79 -20.11 -1.77
C LEU A 180 -15.67 -19.08 -1.08
N PHE A 181 -16.91 -19.48 -0.88
CA PHE A 181 -17.87 -18.66 -0.16
C PHE A 181 -18.73 -19.53 0.74
N SER A 182 -18.90 -19.11 1.99
CA SER A 182 -19.82 -19.76 2.93
C SER A 182 -20.61 -18.75 3.74
N VAL A 183 -21.86 -19.12 3.98
CA VAL A 183 -22.80 -18.35 4.78
C VAL A 183 -22.86 -18.93 6.19
N PRO A 184 -22.52 -18.14 7.23
CA PRO A 184 -22.64 -18.61 8.60
C PRO A 184 -24.11 -18.85 8.96
N GLU A 185 -24.36 -19.84 9.82
CA GLU A 185 -25.71 -20.22 10.28
C GLU A 185 -26.49 -19.03 10.88
N ALA A 186 -25.80 -18.17 11.62
CA ALA A 186 -26.37 -16.97 12.23
C ALA A 186 -26.85 -15.90 11.22
N ALA A 187 -26.46 -16.02 9.95
CA ALA A 187 -26.92 -15.15 8.87
C ALA A 187 -28.11 -15.73 8.10
N SER A 188 -28.64 -16.87 8.54
CA SER A 188 -29.75 -17.53 7.86
C SER A 188 -31.01 -16.67 7.91
N THR A 189 -31.52 -16.42 6.72
CA THR A 189 -32.94 -16.14 6.53
C THR A 189 -33.56 -17.45 6.06
N THR A 190 -34.77 -17.77 6.53
CA THR A 190 -35.52 -18.98 6.11
C THR A 190 -35.73 -19.07 4.60
N GLU A 191 -35.48 -17.97 3.87
CA GLU A 191 -35.57 -17.87 2.43
C GLU A 191 -34.21 -18.02 1.74
N GLN A 192 -34.21 -18.81 0.66
CA GLN A 192 -33.04 -19.04 -0.19
C GLN A 192 -32.62 -17.74 -0.87
N THR A 193 -31.37 -17.32 -0.67
CA THR A 193 -30.79 -16.12 -1.30
C THR A 193 -29.82 -16.53 -2.39
N SER A 194 -29.95 -15.95 -3.59
CA SER A 194 -28.97 -16.08 -4.67
C SER A 194 -28.06 -14.84 -4.75
N ILE A 195 -26.79 -15.10 -5.03
CA ILE A 195 -25.76 -14.07 -5.23
C ILE A 195 -25.08 -14.32 -6.57
N ASN A 196 -24.94 -13.24 -7.34
CA ASN A 196 -24.06 -13.20 -8.51
C ASN A 196 -22.70 -12.67 -8.09
N ILE A 197 -21.65 -13.39 -8.48
CA ILE A 197 -20.27 -13.05 -8.20
C ILE A 197 -19.65 -12.58 -9.51
N TYR A 198 -19.13 -11.37 -9.49
CA TYR A 198 -18.43 -10.77 -10.63
C TYR A 198 -16.96 -10.59 -10.30
N SER A 199 -16.07 -10.78 -11.28
CA SER A 199 -14.69 -10.30 -11.21
C SER A 199 -14.66 -8.81 -11.60
N LEU A 200 -13.80 -8.03 -10.94
CA LEU A 200 -13.60 -6.61 -11.26
C LEU A 200 -12.23 -6.43 -11.91
N SER A 201 -12.18 -5.81 -13.09
CA SER A 201 -10.97 -5.64 -13.90
C SER A 201 -10.04 -4.56 -13.34
N THR A 202 -9.29 -4.91 -12.29
CA THR A 202 -8.27 -4.05 -11.70
C THR A 202 -7.02 -4.84 -11.32
N THR A 203 -5.86 -4.27 -11.65
CA THR A 203 -4.56 -4.78 -11.24
C THR A 203 -3.99 -4.02 -10.03
N ALA A 204 -4.64 -2.92 -9.63
CA ALA A 204 -4.18 -2.07 -8.55
C ALA A 204 -5.03 -2.25 -7.28
N ARG A 205 -4.43 -1.93 -6.14
CA ARG A 205 -5.13 -1.85 -4.86
C ARG A 205 -6.23 -0.80 -4.93
N LEU A 206 -7.45 -1.20 -4.56
CA LEU A 206 -8.58 -0.29 -4.47
C LEU A 206 -8.49 0.57 -3.21
N GLY A 207 -8.81 1.86 -3.36
CA GLY A 207 -8.91 2.79 -2.24
C GLY A 207 -10.32 2.76 -1.65
N ALA A 208 -10.48 2.17 -0.46
CA ALA A 208 -11.78 2.06 0.21
C ALA A 208 -12.52 3.41 0.34
N SER A 209 -11.79 4.49 0.62
CA SER A 209 -12.32 5.85 0.77
C SER A 209 -12.76 6.53 -0.53
N LYS A 210 -12.50 5.91 -1.69
CA LYS A 210 -12.89 6.41 -3.00
C LYS A 210 -13.81 5.45 -3.73
N LEU A 211 -13.97 4.22 -3.24
CA LEU A 211 -14.74 3.19 -3.91
C LEU A 211 -16.23 3.45 -3.70
N SER A 212 -16.92 3.81 -4.77
CA SER A 212 -18.37 3.86 -4.89
C SER A 212 -18.81 3.05 -6.10
N TRP A 213 -20.12 2.94 -6.31
CA TRP A 213 -20.65 2.30 -7.52
C TRP A 213 -20.17 3.00 -8.79
N SER A 214 -20.11 4.34 -8.82
CA SER A 214 -19.67 5.09 -10.00
C SER A 214 -18.18 4.98 -10.31
N THR A 215 -17.35 4.66 -9.32
CA THR A 215 -15.89 4.57 -9.49
C THR A 215 -15.39 3.12 -9.51
N ARG A 216 -16.29 2.14 -9.46
CA ARG A 216 -15.90 0.73 -9.45
C ARG A 216 -15.32 0.32 -10.80
N PRO A 217 -14.33 -0.59 -10.84
CA PRO A 217 -13.84 -1.16 -12.09
C PRO A 217 -14.95 -1.90 -12.87
N GLN A 218 -14.71 -2.15 -14.16
CA GLN A 218 -15.64 -2.91 -14.98
C GLN A 218 -15.77 -4.35 -14.44
N ARG A 219 -17.00 -4.87 -14.48
CA ARG A 219 -17.35 -6.19 -13.94
C ARG A 219 -17.58 -7.22 -15.03
N GLU A 220 -17.23 -8.47 -14.76
CA GLU A 220 -17.50 -9.65 -15.60
C GLU A 220 -18.11 -10.74 -14.72
N LEU A 221 -19.19 -11.41 -15.19
CA LEU A 221 -19.87 -12.43 -14.38
C LEU A 221 -19.01 -13.69 -14.31
N VAL A 222 -18.73 -14.14 -13.09
CA VAL A 222 -17.95 -15.36 -12.82
C VAL A 222 -18.86 -16.53 -12.49
N ALA A 223 -19.81 -16.31 -11.57
CA ALA A 223 -20.74 -17.35 -11.13
C ALA A 223 -22.03 -16.75 -10.58
N GLY A 224 -23.12 -17.52 -10.64
CA GLY A 224 -24.33 -17.29 -9.85
C GLY A 224 -24.52 -18.47 -8.91
N ILE A 225 -24.56 -18.23 -7.61
CA ILE A 225 -24.66 -19.27 -6.60
C ILE A 225 -25.94 -19.13 -5.78
N TRP A 226 -26.53 -20.27 -5.45
CA TRP A 226 -27.63 -20.39 -4.50
C TRP A 226 -27.06 -20.72 -3.14
N LEU A 227 -27.36 -19.90 -2.15
CA LEU A 227 -26.75 -20.06 -0.84
C LEU A 227 -27.63 -20.92 0.05
N ALA A 228 -27.12 -22.09 0.39
CA ALA A 228 -27.58 -22.84 1.55
C ALA A 228 -26.74 -22.41 2.76
N THR A 229 -27.36 -22.40 3.93
CA THR A 229 -26.68 -22.06 5.18
C THR A 229 -25.75 -23.19 5.58
N ASN A 230 -24.58 -22.84 6.13
CA ASN A 230 -23.58 -23.82 6.55
C ASN A 230 -23.04 -24.72 5.41
N THR A 231 -23.22 -24.30 4.15
CA THR A 231 -22.50 -24.89 3.02
C THR A 231 -21.36 -23.99 2.58
N THR A 232 -20.29 -24.61 2.11
CA THR A 232 -19.17 -23.91 1.46
C THR A 232 -19.24 -24.23 -0.02
N GLU A 233 -19.40 -23.21 -0.84
CA GLU A 233 -19.47 -23.34 -2.28
C GLU A 233 -18.13 -23.01 -2.91
N VAL A 234 -17.66 -23.88 -3.81
CA VAL A 234 -16.51 -23.61 -4.69
C VAL A 234 -17.00 -22.75 -5.84
N VAL A 235 -16.58 -21.48 -5.87
CA VAL A 235 -17.09 -20.51 -6.84
C VAL A 235 -16.30 -20.57 -8.15
N HIS A 236 -14.98 -20.47 -8.05
CA HIS A 236 -14.11 -20.35 -9.22
C HIS A 236 -12.68 -20.75 -8.86
N SER A 237 -11.98 -21.44 -9.76
CA SER A 237 -10.57 -21.79 -9.61
C SER A 237 -9.78 -21.30 -10.83
N TRP A 238 -8.65 -20.65 -10.59
CA TRP A 238 -7.80 -20.09 -11.63
C TRP A 238 -6.35 -20.00 -11.18
N ARG A 239 -5.43 -19.88 -12.14
CA ARG A 239 -4.05 -19.57 -11.82
C ARG A 239 -3.85 -18.10 -11.50
N CYS A 240 -3.09 -17.84 -10.46
CA CYS A 240 -2.85 -16.51 -9.94
C CYS A 240 -1.36 -16.36 -9.63
N LYS A 241 -0.75 -15.24 -10.03
CA LYS A 241 0.67 -15.00 -9.69
C LYS A 241 0.77 -14.43 -8.29
N TRP A 242 1.91 -14.63 -7.64
CA TRP A 242 2.22 -13.97 -6.37
C TRP A 242 2.05 -12.44 -6.45
N GLY A 243 1.58 -11.83 -5.37
CA GLY A 243 1.51 -10.38 -5.21
C GLY A 243 0.39 -9.69 -5.99
N GLN A 244 -0.33 -10.40 -6.85
CA GLN A 244 -1.45 -9.87 -7.64
C GLN A 244 -2.69 -9.62 -6.81
N TYR A 245 -3.44 -8.59 -7.21
CA TYR A 245 -4.75 -8.30 -6.65
C TYR A 245 -5.84 -9.05 -7.42
N GLN A 246 -6.73 -9.69 -6.66
CA GLN A 246 -7.92 -10.34 -7.19
C GLN A 246 -9.13 -9.69 -6.55
N THR A 247 -10.06 -9.21 -7.37
CA THR A 247 -11.16 -8.37 -6.89
C THR A 247 -12.48 -8.92 -7.36
N PHE A 248 -13.41 -9.11 -6.44
CA PHE A 248 -14.72 -9.68 -6.70
C PHE A 248 -15.84 -8.80 -6.13
N GLU A 249 -16.95 -8.68 -6.86
CA GLU A 249 -18.20 -8.07 -6.42
C GLU A 249 -19.24 -9.16 -6.18
N PHE A 250 -19.79 -9.20 -4.97
CA PHE A 250 -20.89 -10.07 -4.57
C PHE A 250 -22.18 -9.25 -4.62
N ALA A 251 -22.95 -9.44 -5.68
CA ALA A 251 -24.20 -8.73 -5.93
C ALA A 251 -25.40 -9.64 -5.67
N TYR A 252 -26.43 -9.08 -5.06
CA TYR A 252 -27.67 -9.81 -4.83
C TYR A 252 -28.41 -10.08 -6.14
N SER A 253 -28.95 -11.29 -6.32
CA SER A 253 -29.73 -11.68 -7.50
C SER A 253 -31.04 -12.43 -7.17
N GLY A 254 -31.41 -12.51 -5.90
CA GLY A 254 -32.57 -13.29 -5.43
C GLY A 254 -33.88 -12.50 -5.31
N SER A 255 -34.85 -13.11 -4.62
CA SER A 255 -36.13 -12.49 -4.24
C SER A 255 -36.32 -12.30 -2.72
N GLY A 256 -35.42 -12.83 -1.89
CA GLY A 256 -35.48 -12.73 -0.42
C GLY A 256 -34.92 -11.42 0.18
N PRO A 257 -34.80 -11.31 1.51
CA PRO A 257 -34.32 -10.10 2.20
C PRO A 257 -32.85 -9.73 1.93
N GLY A 258 -32.09 -10.65 1.31
CA GLY A 258 -30.66 -10.53 1.10
C GLY A 258 -29.85 -11.08 2.28
N LEU A 259 -28.53 -10.97 2.16
CA LEU A 259 -27.58 -11.55 3.08
C LEU A 259 -26.79 -10.45 3.79
N ALA A 260 -26.71 -10.50 5.12
CA ALA A 260 -25.89 -9.58 5.90
C ALA A 260 -25.29 -10.27 7.13
N PHE A 261 -23.96 -10.23 7.25
CA PHE A 261 -23.26 -10.78 8.40
C PHE A 261 -21.92 -10.10 8.63
N TRP A 262 -21.28 -10.43 9.76
CA TRP A 262 -19.92 -10.01 10.04
C TRP A 262 -18.98 -11.19 9.81
N GLN A 263 -18.04 -11.02 8.90
CA GLN A 263 -16.98 -11.96 8.61
C GLN A 263 -15.85 -11.77 9.61
N ASN A 264 -15.50 -12.83 10.33
CA ASN A 264 -14.37 -12.85 11.25
C ASN A 264 -13.29 -13.79 10.68
N PRO A 265 -12.12 -13.28 10.26
CA PRO A 265 -11.05 -14.11 9.71
C PRO A 265 -10.45 -15.09 10.72
N LYS A 266 -10.74 -14.92 12.02
CA LYS A 266 -10.35 -15.88 13.07
C LYS A 266 -11.27 -17.10 13.15
N VAL A 267 -12.45 -17.05 12.52
CA VAL A 267 -13.37 -18.19 12.42
C VAL A 267 -13.13 -18.84 11.08
N GLU A 268 -12.70 -20.09 11.10
CA GLU A 268 -12.40 -20.85 9.89
C GLU A 268 -13.64 -20.91 8.99
N LYS A 269 -13.45 -20.76 7.68
CA LYS A 269 -14.49 -20.93 6.65
C LYS A 269 -15.74 -20.05 6.82
N GLN A 270 -15.60 -18.84 7.36
CA GLN A 270 -16.69 -17.85 7.40
C GLN A 270 -16.54 -16.77 6.31
N GLY A 271 -17.58 -16.58 5.51
CA GLY A 271 -17.70 -15.47 4.55
C GLY A 271 -17.04 -15.73 3.19
N ALA A 272 -16.33 -14.73 2.66
CA ALA A 272 -15.57 -14.86 1.41
C ALA A 272 -14.08 -15.04 1.74
N TRP A 273 -13.46 -16.08 1.21
CA TRP A 273 -12.01 -16.32 1.33
C TRP A 273 -11.50 -17.07 0.10
N PHE A 274 -10.19 -16.99 -0.14
CA PHE A 274 -9.54 -17.87 -1.10
C PHE A 274 -8.91 -19.06 -0.40
N PHE A 275 -8.99 -20.21 -1.05
CA PHE A 275 -8.02 -21.27 -0.89
C PHE A 275 -6.96 -21.11 -1.96
N VAL A 276 -5.71 -21.19 -1.54
CA VAL A 276 -4.60 -21.25 -2.48
C VAL A 276 -3.95 -22.62 -2.37
N LEU A 277 -3.93 -23.34 -3.49
CA LEU A 277 -3.38 -24.68 -3.59
C LEU A 277 -2.08 -24.65 -4.39
N ARG A 278 -1.05 -25.34 -3.89
CA ARG A 278 0.15 -25.63 -4.68
C ARG A 278 -0.14 -26.89 -5.51
N PHE A 279 -0.43 -26.71 -6.81
CA PHE A 279 -0.56 -27.85 -7.73
C PHE A 279 0.75 -28.08 -8.48
N HIS A 280 1.23 -29.32 -8.44
CA HIS A 280 2.39 -29.74 -9.22
C HIS A 280 1.96 -30.14 -10.64
N TRP A 281 2.56 -29.52 -11.65
CA TRP A 281 2.63 -30.10 -12.99
C TRP A 281 3.77 -31.11 -13.00
N HIS A 282 3.48 -32.40 -12.83
CA HIS A 282 4.44 -33.41 -13.29
C HIS A 282 4.50 -33.33 -14.82
N ARG A 283 5.60 -32.78 -15.34
CA ARG A 283 5.99 -33.01 -16.72
C ARG A 283 6.50 -34.44 -16.80
N LEU A 284 5.61 -35.39 -17.08
CA LEU A 284 6.02 -36.75 -17.42
C LEU A 284 6.74 -36.68 -18.78
N THR A 285 8.07 -36.66 -18.74
CA THR A 285 8.89 -36.84 -19.94
C THR A 285 9.09 -38.32 -20.15
N PHE A 286 8.45 -38.86 -21.19
CA PHE A 286 8.72 -40.23 -21.65
C PHE A 286 9.88 -40.15 -22.64
N GLU A 287 10.96 -40.86 -22.35
CA GLU A 287 12.08 -41.02 -23.27
C GLU A 287 11.99 -42.38 -23.94
N VAL A 288 11.58 -42.39 -25.21
CA VAL A 288 11.51 -43.60 -26.03
C VAL A 288 12.48 -43.44 -27.19
N ARG A 289 13.51 -44.28 -27.25
CA ARG A 289 14.56 -44.29 -28.29
C ARG A 289 15.25 -42.92 -28.51
N GLY A 290 15.70 -42.28 -27.44
CA GLY A 290 16.50 -41.04 -27.52
C GLY A 290 15.73 -39.80 -28.01
N ARG A 291 14.40 -39.86 -28.07
CA ARG A 291 13.54 -38.68 -28.26
C ARG A 291 12.66 -38.48 -27.02
N LYS A 292 12.78 -37.30 -26.42
CA LYS A 292 11.98 -36.88 -25.27
C LYS A 292 10.63 -36.37 -25.75
N TRP A 293 9.55 -36.99 -25.29
CA TRP A 293 8.18 -36.53 -25.48
C TRP A 293 7.63 -36.08 -24.13
N GLY A 294 7.18 -34.83 -24.01
CA GLY A 294 6.52 -34.34 -22.81
C GLY A 294 5.01 -34.48 -22.94
N VAL A 295 4.39 -35.32 -22.09
CA VAL A 295 2.93 -35.37 -21.95
C VAL A 295 2.60 -34.80 -20.57
N GLY A 296 1.90 -33.66 -20.53
CA GLY A 296 1.42 -33.10 -19.27
C GLY A 296 0.17 -33.84 -18.82
N VAL A 297 0.25 -34.59 -17.71
CA VAL A 297 -0.92 -35.17 -17.05
C VAL A 297 -1.27 -34.29 -15.86
N ALA A 298 -2.44 -33.66 -15.90
CA ALA A 298 -2.98 -32.93 -14.75
C ALA A 298 -3.73 -33.93 -13.85
N LEU A 299 -3.16 -34.26 -12.69
CA LEU A 299 -3.88 -35.00 -11.65
C LEU A 299 -4.72 -34.01 -10.85
N TYR A 300 -6.04 -34.00 -11.07
CA TYR A 300 -6.98 -33.30 -10.21
C TYR A 300 -7.13 -34.10 -8.91
N LEU A 301 -6.44 -33.67 -7.86
CA LEU A 301 -6.80 -34.08 -6.50
C LEU A 301 -8.06 -33.31 -6.13
N SER A 302 -9.21 -33.99 -6.19
CA SER A 302 -10.45 -33.49 -5.61
C SER A 302 -10.19 -33.19 -4.13
N PRO A 303 -10.61 -32.04 -3.58
CA PRO A 303 -10.53 -31.82 -2.14
C PRO A 303 -11.32 -32.93 -1.46
N ALA A 304 -10.62 -33.76 -0.70
CA ALA A 304 -11.24 -34.83 0.06
C ALA A 304 -12.36 -34.21 0.92
N ALA A 305 -13.59 -34.68 0.71
CA ALA A 305 -14.67 -34.45 1.64
C ALA A 305 -14.17 -34.92 3.01
N GLY A 306 -13.97 -33.96 3.92
CA GLY A 306 -13.44 -34.26 5.24
C GLY A 306 -14.36 -35.24 5.95
N LEU A 307 -13.82 -36.41 6.32
CA LEU A 307 -14.40 -37.21 7.39
C LEU A 307 -14.40 -36.34 8.65
N SER A 308 -15.58 -35.89 9.06
CA SER A 308 -15.83 -35.40 10.41
C SER A 308 -15.57 -36.55 11.37
N ARG A 309 -14.45 -36.51 12.08
CA ARG A 309 -14.21 -37.36 13.24
C ARG A 309 -15.01 -36.74 14.39
N SER A 310 -16.14 -37.34 14.73
CA SER A 310 -16.83 -37.06 15.97
C SER A 310 -15.96 -37.58 17.12
N GLU A 311 -15.44 -36.69 17.94
CA GLU A 311 -15.06 -37.02 19.31
C GLU A 311 -16.31 -36.84 20.17
N GLU A 312 -16.82 -37.95 20.70
CA GLU A 312 -17.69 -38.00 21.89
C GLU A 312 -16.89 -37.70 23.15
#